data_AF-A0A9D5INU8-F1
#
_entry.id   AF-A0A9D5INU8-F1
#
_cell.length_a   1.000
_cell.length_b   1.000
_cell.length_c   1.000
_cell.angle_alpha   90.00
_cell.angle_beta   90.00
_cell.angle_gamma   90.00
#
_symmetry.space_group_name_H-M   'P 1'
#
loop_
_entity.id
_entity.type
_entity.pdbx_description
1 polymer ?
#
loop_
_entity_poly.entity_id
_entity_poly.type
_entity_poly.pdbx_seq_one_letter_code
_entity_poly.pdbx_strand_id
1 'polypeptide(L)'
;MSFLNQRGVFLQMMLPSQSEPNTIVSMQLARKELGWDAEEQLSTESLVDSIYVVAVSSDRGKSFTIRTDKKDVDGDGDIDSDDKAKLEALAKAYVSIVNP
;
A
#
# COMPACT_ATOMS: atom_id res chain seq x y z
N MET A 1 22.21 6.02 -15.18
CA MET A 1 22.11 4.98 -14.13
C MET A 1 20.64 4.76 -13.85
N SER A 2 20.15 3.53 -13.92
CA SER A 2 18.78 3.21 -13.53
C SER A 2 18.75 3.07 -12.02
N PHE A 3 18.09 4.00 -11.33
CA PHE A 3 17.83 3.85 -9.89
C PHE A 3 16.61 2.95 -9.73
N LEU A 4 16.75 1.85 -9.00
CA LEU A 4 15.59 1.14 -8.48
C LEU A 4 14.86 2.10 -7.55
N ASN A 5 13.64 2.49 -7.90
CA ASN A 5 12.79 3.27 -7.03
C ASN A 5 12.40 2.36 -5.86
N GLN A 6 13.08 2.46 -4.72
CA GLN A 6 12.86 1.59 -3.56
C GLN A 6 11.58 1.99 -2.81
N ARG A 7 10.43 1.98 -3.48
CA ARG A 7 9.13 2.13 -2.81
C ARG A 7 8.77 0.78 -2.17
N GLY A 8 8.78 0.74 -0.85
CA GLY A 8 8.27 -0.38 -0.07
C GLY A 8 6.75 -0.32 0.03
N VAL A 9 6.10 -1.48 -0.05
CA VAL A 9 4.66 -1.62 0.18
C VAL A 9 4.48 -2.68 1.26
N PHE A 10 3.87 -2.28 2.37
CA PHE A 10 3.45 -3.18 3.44
C PHE A 10 1.95 -3.40 3.34
N LEU A 11 1.52 -4.66 3.32
CA LEU A 11 0.13 -5.05 3.14
C LEU A 11 -0.29 -5.96 4.30
N GLN A 12 -1.46 -5.69 4.87
CA GLN A 12 -2.06 -6.52 5.91
C GLN A 12 -3.54 -6.74 5.60
N MET A 13 -3.96 -8.01 5.59
CA MET A 13 -5.35 -8.40 5.37
C MET A 13 -6.02 -8.79 6.69
N MET A 14 -7.26 -8.35 6.87
CA MET A 14 -8.19 -8.81 7.88
C MET A 14 -9.36 -9.51 7.18
N LEU A 15 -9.58 -10.78 7.50
CA LEU A 15 -10.70 -11.55 6.99
C LEU A 15 -12.00 -11.20 7.72
N PRO A 16 -13.16 -11.38 7.06
CA PRO A 16 -14.46 -11.20 7.69
C PRO A 16 -14.62 -12.04 8.96
N SER A 17 -15.23 -11.44 9.98
CA SER A 17 -15.58 -12.08 11.26
C SER A 17 -16.99 -11.68 11.69
N GLN A 18 -17.50 -12.27 12.77
CA GLN A 18 -18.84 -11.92 13.28
C GLN A 18 -18.97 -10.43 13.66
N SER A 19 -17.86 -9.77 14.02
CA SER A 19 -17.84 -8.35 14.41
C SER A 19 -17.47 -7.41 13.25
N GLU A 20 -16.90 -7.91 12.16
CA GLU A 20 -16.54 -7.14 10.97
C GLU A 20 -16.86 -7.97 9.71
N PRO A 21 -17.97 -7.72 9.01
CA PRO A 21 -18.40 -8.58 7.90
C PRO A 21 -17.57 -8.39 6.63
N ASN A 22 -16.69 -7.38 6.58
CA ASN A 22 -15.93 -7.05 5.38
C ASN A 22 -14.51 -7.61 5.41
N THR A 23 -13.95 -7.85 4.23
CA THR A 23 -12.51 -8.06 4.07
C THR A 23 -11.84 -6.70 4.01
N ILE A 24 -10.85 -6.46 4.86
CA ILE A 24 -10.13 -5.19 4.91
C ILE A 24 -8.68 -5.44 4.55
N VAL A 25 -8.14 -4.61 3.65
CA VAL A 25 -6.72 -4.59 3.32
C VAL A 25 -6.16 -3.22 3.71
N SER A 26 -5.24 -3.22 4.68
CA SER A 26 -4.46 -2.05 5.05
C SER A 26 -3.16 -2.05 4.23
N MET A 27 -2.85 -0.91 3.63
CA MET A 27 -1.69 -0.73 2.75
C MET A 27 -0.89 0.47 3.24
N GLN A 28 0.39 0.27 3.52
CA GLN A 28 1.34 1.34 3.79
C GLN A 28 2.37 1.39 2.67
N LEU A 29 2.34 2.46 1.88
CA LEU A 29 3.32 2.70 0.82
C LEU A 29 4.31 3.75 1.34
N ALA A 30 5.60 3.49 1.18
CA ALA A 30 6.65 4.40 1.63
C ALA A 30 7.87 4.31 0.71
N ARG A 31 8.61 5.42 0.55
CA ARG A 31 9.93 5.39 -0.07
C ARG A 31 10.95 4.97 0.98
N LYS A 32 11.75 3.95 0.68
CA LYS A 32 12.94 3.61 1.45
C LYS A 32 14.07 4.55 1.04
N GLU A 33 14.64 5.24 2.03
CA GLU A 33 15.85 6.04 1.87
C GLU A 33 17.00 5.42 2.63
N LEU A 34 18.17 5.43 1.99
CA LEU A 34 19.42 5.02 2.59
C LEU A 34 20.12 6.27 3.11
N GLY A 35 20.37 6.29 4.42
CA GLY A 35 21.15 7.31 5.09
C GLY A 35 22.50 6.77 5.54
N TRP A 36 23.34 7.68 6.03
CA TRP A 36 24.58 7.34 6.72
C TRP A 36 24.55 7.97 8.11
N ASP A 37 24.69 7.15 9.13
CA ASP A 37 24.90 7.61 10.49
C ASP A 37 26.40 7.72 10.75
N ALA A 38 26.88 8.96 10.88
CA ALA A 38 28.30 9.23 11.10
C ALA A 38 28.77 8.90 12.52
N GLU A 39 27.86 8.86 13.51
CA GLU A 39 28.17 8.56 14.90
C GLU A 39 28.32 7.05 15.09
N GLU A 40 27.38 6.28 14.54
CA GLU A 40 27.39 4.81 14.61
C GLU A 40 28.26 4.18 13.51
N GLN A 41 28.70 4.95 12.51
CA GLN A 41 29.41 4.48 11.31
C GLN A 41 28.65 3.37 10.56
N LEU A 42 27.32 3.48 10.54
CA LEU A 42 26.42 2.48 9.96
C LEU A 42 25.54 3.11 8.87
N SER A 43 25.22 2.30 7.86
CA SER A 43 24.17 2.63 6.92
C SER A 43 22.82 2.53 7.61
N THR A 44 22.00 3.56 7.49
CA THR A 44 20.64 3.60 8.05
C THR A 44 19.61 3.48 6.94
N GLU A 45 18.48 2.87 7.28
CA GLU A 45 17.34 2.76 6.38
C GLU A 45 16.15 3.46 7.02
N SER A 46 15.56 4.42 6.33
CA SER A 46 14.36 5.13 6.78
C SER A 46 13.23 4.98 5.78
N LEU A 47 11.99 4.96 6.29
CA LEU A 47 10.79 5.02 5.47
C LEU A 47 10.28 6.46 5.48
N VAL A 48 10.32 7.12 4.33
CA VAL A 48 9.84 8.48 4.13
C VAL A 48 8.63 8.50 3.21
N ASP A 49 7.91 9.63 3.21
CA ASP A 49 6.71 9.84 2.38
C ASP A 49 5.67 8.72 2.55
N SER A 50 5.47 8.26 3.80
CA SER A 50 4.56 7.17 4.11
C SER A 50 3.10 7.58 3.92
N ILE A 51 2.35 6.73 3.23
CA ILE A 51 0.91 6.88 3.03
C ILE A 51 0.19 5.62 3.51
N TYR A 52 -0.98 5.83 4.10
CA TYR A 52 -1.84 4.75 4.58
C TYR A 52 -3.13 4.72 3.77
N VAL A 53 -3.39 3.59 3.14
CA VAL A 53 -4.57 3.34 2.33
C VAL A 53 -5.32 2.15 2.89
N VAL A 54 -6.63 2.29 3.05
CA VAL A 54 -7.50 1.20 3.48
C VAL A 54 -8.45 0.86 2.35
N ALA A 55 -8.41 -0.40 1.92
CA ALA A 55 -9.34 -0.97 0.95
C ALA A 55 -10.32 -1.89 1.69
N VAL A 56 -11.61 -1.75 1.41
CA VAL A 56 -12.67 -2.55 2.04
C VAL A 56 -13.47 -3.28 0.98
N SER A 57 -13.69 -4.56 1.19
CA SER A 57 -14.47 -5.42 0.32
C SER A 57 -15.63 -6.05 1.09
N SER A 58 -16.85 -5.85 0.59
CA SER A 58 -18.07 -6.50 1.08
C SER A 58 -18.37 -7.82 0.38
N ASP A 59 -17.60 -8.19 -0.64
CA ASP A 59 -17.85 -9.34 -1.52
C ASP A 59 -16.76 -10.42 -1.44
N ARG A 60 -16.09 -10.51 -0.28
CA ARG A 60 -15.03 -11.47 0.04
C ARG A 60 -13.78 -11.31 -0.82
N GLY A 61 -13.42 -10.07 -1.16
CA GLY A 61 -12.20 -9.72 -1.88
C GLY A 61 -12.31 -9.74 -3.40
N LYS A 62 -13.52 -9.75 -3.98
CA LYS A 62 -13.68 -9.71 -5.45
C LYS A 62 -13.62 -8.28 -6.00
N SER A 63 -14.16 -7.33 -5.25
CA SER A 63 -14.09 -5.90 -5.48
C SER A 63 -13.71 -5.18 -4.18
N PHE A 64 -13.02 -4.05 -4.31
CA PHE A 64 -12.59 -3.24 -3.19
C PHE A 64 -13.06 -1.81 -3.39
N THR A 65 -13.37 -1.14 -2.28
CA THR A 65 -13.58 0.30 -2.23
C THR A 65 -12.47 0.91 -1.40
N ILE A 66 -11.73 1.84 -1.98
CA ILE A 66 -10.70 2.61 -1.28
C ILE A 66 -11.38 3.67 -0.39
N ARG A 67 -10.94 3.76 0.86
CA ARG A 67 -11.42 4.77 1.83
C ARG A 67 -10.54 6.03 1.88
N THR A 68 -9.38 6.02 1.24
CA THR A 68 -8.40 7.12 1.24
C THR A 68 -8.13 7.57 -0.19
N ASP A 69 -8.61 8.75 -0.56
CA ASP A 69 -8.61 9.24 -1.95
C ASP A 69 -7.62 10.39 -2.19
N LYS A 70 -6.51 10.46 -1.45
CA LYS A 70 -5.70 11.69 -1.33
C LYS A 70 -4.24 11.56 -1.74
N LYS A 71 -3.89 10.62 -2.63
CA LYS A 71 -2.51 10.52 -3.12
C LYS A 71 -2.42 9.96 -4.54
N ASP A 72 -1.60 10.64 -5.34
CA ASP A 72 -0.99 10.15 -6.56
C ASP A 72 -0.09 8.96 -6.20
N VAL A 73 -0.53 7.76 -6.55
CA VAL A 73 0.22 6.52 -6.31
C VAL A 73 0.95 6.04 -7.54
N ASP A 74 0.59 6.58 -8.70
CA ASP A 74 0.99 6.05 -9.99
C ASP A 74 2.08 6.86 -10.69
N GLY A 75 2.30 8.08 -10.21
CA GLY A 75 3.40 8.98 -10.53
C GLY A 75 3.15 9.88 -11.73
N ASP A 76 1.91 10.07 -12.17
CA ASP A 76 1.57 10.98 -13.28
C ASP A 76 1.41 12.45 -12.87
N GLY A 77 1.28 12.72 -11.57
CA GLY A 77 1.22 14.06 -11.00
C GLY A 77 -0.18 14.59 -10.70
N ASP A 78 -1.23 13.79 -10.93
CA ASP A 78 -2.60 14.10 -10.52
C ASP A 78 -3.19 13.03 -9.58
N ILE A 79 -4.38 13.33 -9.03
CA ILE A 79 -5.12 12.40 -8.17
C ILE A 79 -6.43 12.11 -8.87
N ASP A 80 -6.55 10.92 -9.43
CA ASP A 80 -7.65 10.59 -10.32
C ASP A 80 -8.25 9.19 -10.10
N SER A 81 -9.06 8.73 -11.06
CA SER A 81 -9.65 7.40 -11.02
C SER A 81 -8.66 6.27 -11.26
N ASP A 82 -7.57 6.53 -11.96
CA ASP A 82 -6.57 5.54 -12.34
C ASP A 82 -5.69 5.19 -11.14
N ASP A 83 -5.37 6.16 -10.28
CA ASP A 83 -4.77 5.92 -8.95
C ASP A 83 -5.60 4.93 -8.13
N LYS A 84 -6.91 5.19 -8.06
CA LYS A 84 -7.85 4.36 -7.31
C LYS A 84 -7.91 2.95 -7.89
N ALA A 85 -7.96 2.83 -9.22
CA ALA A 85 -7.97 1.54 -9.90
C ALA A 85 -6.71 0.72 -9.60
N LYS A 86 -5.54 1.35 -9.52
CA LYS A 86 -4.27 0.68 -9.16
C LYS A 86 -4.27 0.20 -7.71
N LEU A 87 -4.79 0.99 -6.77
CA LEU A 87 -4.94 0.59 -5.37
C LEU A 87 -5.93 -0.58 -5.21
N GLU A 88 -7.04 -0.56 -5.93
CA GLU A 88 -8.03 -1.66 -5.93
C GLU A 88 -7.43 -2.95 -6.52
N ALA A 89 -6.71 -2.84 -7.65
CA ALA A 89 -6.03 -3.95 -8.27
C ALA A 89 -4.96 -4.56 -7.34
N LEU A 90 -4.20 -3.71 -6.64
CA LEU A 90 -3.19 -4.14 -5.66
C LEU A 90 -3.83 -4.89 -4.49
N ALA A 91 -4.88 -4.35 -3.89
CA ALA A 91 -5.61 -5.00 -2.80
C ALA A 91 -6.16 -6.36 -3.24
N LYS A 92 -6.75 -6.43 -4.43
CA LYS A 92 -7.28 -7.66 -5.03
C LYS A 92 -6.19 -8.70 -5.28
N ALA A 93 -5.06 -8.30 -5.87
CA ALA A 93 -3.93 -9.18 -6.09
C ALA A 93 -3.41 -9.74 -4.76
N TYR A 94 -3.25 -8.89 -3.74
CA TYR A 94 -2.81 -9.33 -2.43
C TYR A 94 -3.76 -10.35 -1.78
N VAL A 95 -5.07 -10.11 -1.81
CA VAL A 95 -6.04 -11.08 -1.29
C VAL A 95 -5.97 -12.40 -2.05
N SER A 96 -5.82 -12.38 -3.38
CA SER A 96 -5.67 -13.62 -4.17
C SER A 96 -4.39 -14.40 -3.88
N ILE A 97 -3.32 -13.71 -3.45
CA ILE A 97 -2.05 -14.37 -3.06
C ILE A 97 -2.18 -15.00 -1.68
N VAL A 98 -2.80 -14.30 -0.73
CA VAL A 98 -2.94 -14.77 0.65
C VAL A 98 -4.03 -15.85 0.76
N ASN A 99 -5.06 -15.79 -0.08
CA ASN A 99 -6.17 -16.74 -0.12
C ASN A 99 -6.44 -17.21 -1.57
N PRO A 100 -5.63 -18.15 -2.09
CA PRO A 100 -5.71 -18.64 -3.46
C PRO A 100 -6.98 -19.46 -3.78
#